data_AF-A0A846TC06-F1
#
_entry.id   AF-A0A846TC06-F1
#
_cell.length_a   1.000
_cell.length_b   1.000
_cell.length_c   1.000
_cell.angle_alpha   90.00
_cell.angle_beta   90.00
_cell.angle_gamma   90.00
#
_symmetry.space_group_name_H-M   'P 1'
#
loop_
_entity.id
_entity.type
_entity.pdbx_description
1 polymer ?
#
loop_
_entity_poly.entity_id
_entity_poly.type
_entity_poly.pdbx_seq_one_letter_code
_entity_poly.pdbx_strand_id
1 'polypeptide(L)'
;MLVKLYQAKAGDGSKKKGLRRTQSYFMTPEDALSEAFALKEKMDSKYANEIEWDYQGPFTGTSEKMKILKGYLKGNKQSSPFYLEILSVENVDKIKPVSPIKPKRFTKDDQKVQTKVMQKLKVKNA
;
A
#
# COMPACT_ATOMS: atom_id res chain seq x y z
N MET A 1 18.08 -18.93 -6.35
CA MET A 1 16.89 -18.19 -6.84
C MET A 1 16.69 -16.97 -5.97
N LEU A 2 16.85 -15.77 -6.51
CA LEU A 2 16.44 -14.55 -5.82
C LEU A 2 14.91 -14.50 -5.88
N VAL A 3 14.25 -14.68 -4.73
CA VAL A 3 12.79 -14.59 -4.64
C VAL A 3 12.41 -13.14 -4.38
N LYS A 4 11.51 -12.58 -5.18
CA LYS A 4 10.99 -11.22 -4.95
C LYS A 4 9.95 -11.26 -3.84
N LEU A 5 10.13 -10.45 -2.81
CA LEU A 5 9.17 -10.26 -1.73
C LEU A 5 8.55 -8.88 -1.81
N TYR A 6 7.38 -8.76 -1.22
CA TYR A 6 6.59 -7.54 -1.21
C TYR A 6 6.34 -7.08 0.22
N GLN A 7 6.24 -5.77 0.44
CA GLN A 7 5.92 -5.19 1.74
C GLN A 7 4.91 -4.05 1.57
N ALA A 8 3.94 -3.99 2.48
CA ALA A 8 3.00 -2.89 2.59
C ALA A 8 3.54 -1.80 3.52
N LYS A 9 3.33 -0.54 3.15
CA LYS A 9 3.53 0.61 4.01
C LYS A 9 2.37 1.59 3.85
N ALA A 10 2.07 2.30 4.92
CA ALA A 10 1.16 3.42 4.91
C ALA A 10 1.85 4.64 5.53
N GLY A 11 1.69 5.83 4.97
CA GLY A 11 2.21 7.06 5.55
C GLY A 11 1.10 7.93 6.10
N ASP A 12 1.23 8.42 7.34
CA ASP A 12 0.44 9.55 7.82
C ASP A 12 1.19 10.85 7.53
N GLY A 13 0.52 11.83 6.92
CA GLY A 13 1.14 13.08 6.49
C GLY A 13 1.78 13.88 7.64
N SER A 14 1.45 13.59 8.89
CA SER A 14 1.87 14.38 10.06
C SER A 14 3.14 13.91 10.76
N LYS A 15 3.44 12.59 10.82
CA LYS A 15 4.61 12.10 11.59
C LYS A 15 5.77 11.59 10.76
N LYS A 16 5.68 11.56 9.42
CA LYS A 16 6.69 11.02 8.47
C LYS A 16 7.14 9.56 8.73
N LYS A 17 6.78 8.96 9.87
CA LYS A 17 7.00 7.55 10.21
C LYS A 17 5.83 6.76 9.66
N GLY A 18 6.03 6.13 8.51
CA GLY A 18 5.01 5.27 7.93
C GLY A 18 4.56 4.19 8.92
N LEU A 19 3.24 4.03 9.06
CA LEU A 19 2.60 2.88 9.67
C LEU A 19 2.95 1.66 8.82
N ARG A 20 3.76 0.77 9.37
CA ARG A 20 4.07 -0.55 8.80
C ARG A 20 4.07 -1.57 9.92
N ARG A 21 3.64 -2.79 9.62
CA ARG A 21 3.92 -3.92 10.50
C ARG A 21 5.41 -4.23 10.38
N THR A 22 6.12 -4.31 11.51
CA THR A 22 7.55 -4.60 11.52
C THR A 22 7.80 -5.97 10.90
N GLN A 23 8.80 -6.07 10.01
CA GLN A 23 9.21 -7.32 9.35
C GLN A 23 8.08 -8.07 8.60
N SER A 24 7.03 -7.38 8.15
CA SER A 24 6.02 -8.01 7.30
C SER A 24 6.46 -8.00 5.84
N TYR A 25 6.75 -9.19 5.31
CA TYR A 25 7.05 -9.43 3.91
C TYR A 25 6.15 -10.52 3.36
N PHE A 26 5.83 -10.43 2.07
CA PHE A 26 4.82 -11.26 1.41
C PHE A 26 5.37 -11.85 0.13
N MET A 27 4.92 -13.05 -0.24
CA MET A 27 5.36 -13.68 -1.50
C MET A 27 4.70 -13.05 -2.73
N THR A 28 3.51 -12.47 -2.56
CA THR A 28 2.73 -11.93 -3.66
C THR A 28 2.45 -10.43 -3.50
N PRO A 29 2.34 -9.67 -4.60
CA PRO A 29 1.85 -8.29 -4.55
C PRO A 29 0.44 -8.20 -3.96
N GLU A 30 -0.42 -9.19 -4.23
CA GLU A 30 -1.80 -9.26 -3.75
C GLU A 30 -1.88 -9.28 -2.22
N ASP A 31 -1.02 -10.08 -1.57
CA ASP A 31 -0.93 -10.12 -0.12
C ASP A 31 -0.48 -8.76 0.45
N ALA A 32 0.52 -8.15 -0.17
CA ALA A 32 0.97 -6.81 0.23
C ALA A 32 -0.12 -5.75 0.03
N LEU A 33 -0.92 -5.85 -1.03
CA LEU A 33 -2.07 -4.98 -1.27
C LEU A 33 -3.13 -5.17 -0.20
N SER A 34 -3.45 -6.42 0.16
CA SER A 34 -4.40 -6.72 1.24
C SER A 34 -3.96 -6.08 2.56
N GLU A 35 -2.69 -6.23 2.93
CA GLU A 35 -2.13 -5.58 4.13
C GLU A 35 -2.18 -4.05 4.02
N ALA A 36 -1.89 -3.48 2.85
CA ALA A 36 -1.97 -2.02 2.63
C ALA A 36 -3.39 -1.49 2.84
N PHE A 37 -4.41 -2.19 2.35
CA PHE A 37 -5.81 -1.82 2.61
C PHE A 37 -6.21 -2.02 4.08
N ALA A 38 -5.67 -3.01 4.78
CA ALA A 38 -5.88 -3.11 6.23
C ALA A 38 -5.23 -1.94 6.99
N LEU A 39 -4.06 -1.47 6.54
CA LEU A 39 -3.44 -0.26 7.08
C LEU A 39 -4.27 1.00 6.77
N LYS A 40 -4.90 1.07 5.60
CA LYS A 40 -5.86 2.13 5.23
C LYS A 40 -7.00 2.22 6.24
N GLU A 41 -7.67 1.11 6.54
CA GLU A 41 -8.77 1.10 7.51
C GLU A 41 -8.32 1.55 8.91
N LYS A 42 -7.12 1.14 9.34
CA LYS A 42 -6.55 1.59 10.61
C LYS A 42 -6.32 3.09 10.61
N MET A 43 -5.85 3.67 9.51
CA MET A 43 -5.70 5.12 9.37
C MET A 43 -7.07 5.81 9.36
N ASP A 44 -8.01 5.33 8.56
CA ASP A 44 -9.36 5.90 8.49
C ASP A 44 -9.97 5.94 9.90
N SER A 45 -9.90 4.85 10.66
CA SER A 45 -10.37 4.81 12.05
C SER A 45 -9.61 5.77 12.97
N LYS A 46 -8.29 5.91 12.84
CA LYS A 46 -7.46 6.81 13.66
C LYS A 46 -7.79 8.29 13.44
N TYR A 47 -8.21 8.64 12.21
CA TYR A 47 -8.54 10.00 11.81
C TYR A 47 -10.06 10.19 11.66
N ALA A 48 -10.87 9.44 12.42
CA ALA A 48 -12.33 9.56 12.46
C ALA A 48 -13.02 9.52 11.06
N ASN A 49 -12.42 8.80 10.11
CA ASN A 49 -12.84 8.70 8.70
C ASN A 49 -12.84 10.03 7.93
N GLU A 50 -12.06 11.02 8.38
CA GLU A 50 -11.91 12.31 7.70
C GLU A 50 -10.89 12.27 6.54
N ILE A 51 -10.27 11.12 6.25
CA ILE A 51 -9.33 10.99 5.14
C ILE A 51 -10.10 10.76 3.84
N GLU A 52 -9.97 11.70 2.92
CA GLU A 52 -10.50 11.56 1.56
C GLU A 52 -9.44 10.96 0.65
N TRP A 53 -9.68 9.74 0.17
CA TRP A 53 -8.78 9.00 -0.69
C TRP A 53 -9.01 9.34 -2.17
N ASP A 54 -7.92 9.67 -2.87
CA ASP A 54 -7.90 10.00 -4.28
C ASP A 54 -7.68 8.74 -5.14
N TYR A 55 -8.78 8.05 -5.48
CA TYR A 55 -8.78 6.86 -6.33
C TYR A 55 -8.60 7.16 -7.83
N GLN A 56 -8.71 8.43 -8.24
CA GLN A 56 -8.50 8.86 -9.62
C GLN A 56 -7.05 9.28 -9.87
N GLY A 57 -6.33 9.65 -8.81
CA GLY A 57 -4.93 10.04 -8.86
C GLY A 57 -4.01 8.94 -9.43
N PRO A 58 -2.90 9.34 -10.09
CA PRO A 58 -1.97 8.38 -10.66
C PRO A 58 -1.13 7.70 -9.57
N PHE A 59 -0.72 6.46 -9.84
CA PHE A 59 0.32 5.82 -9.05
C PHE A 59 1.65 6.53 -9.25
N THR A 60 2.37 6.77 -8.16
CA THR A 60 3.65 7.49 -8.17
C THR A 60 4.77 6.60 -7.65
N GLY A 61 6.02 6.87 -8.05
CA GLY A 61 7.18 6.05 -7.70
C GLY A 61 7.55 5.01 -8.75
N THR A 62 8.41 4.06 -8.37
CA THR A 62 8.97 3.02 -9.25
C THR A 62 8.24 1.69 -9.05
N SER A 63 8.62 0.65 -9.82
CA SER A 63 8.10 -0.71 -9.64
C SER A 63 8.57 -1.38 -8.35
N GLU A 64 9.71 -0.94 -7.80
CA GLU A 64 10.22 -1.41 -6.51
C GLU A 64 9.61 -0.66 -5.34
N LYS A 65 9.14 0.57 -5.57
CA LYS A 65 8.51 1.41 -4.55
C LYS A 65 7.40 2.24 -5.17
N MET A 66 6.17 1.76 -5.04
CA MET A 66 5.01 2.35 -5.68
C MET A 66 4.02 2.86 -4.64
N LYS A 67 3.70 4.14 -4.69
CA LYS A 67 2.56 4.72 -3.97
C LYS A 67 1.30 4.50 -4.81
N ILE A 68 0.39 3.70 -4.28
CA ILE A 68 -0.78 3.17 -4.99
C ILE A 68 -2.05 3.97 -4.70
N LEU A 69 -2.08 4.71 -3.60
CA LEU A 69 -3.24 5.51 -3.21
C LEU A 69 -2.76 6.68 -2.34
N LYS A 70 -3.34 7.86 -2.54
CA LYS A 70 -3.09 9.04 -1.69
C LYS A 70 -4.40 9.48 -1.07
N GLY A 71 -4.33 10.06 0.12
CA GLY A 71 -5.48 10.64 0.78
C GLY A 71 -5.10 11.95 1.46
N TYR A 72 -6.10 12.78 1.72
CA TYR A 72 -5.92 14.09 2.33
C TYR A 72 -6.93 14.29 3.45
N LEU A 73 -6.50 14.93 4.54
CA LEU A 73 -7.41 15.21 5.65
C LEU A 73 -8.46 16.22 5.19
N LYS A 74 -9.74 15.86 5.32
CA LYS A 74 -10.89 16.69 4.88
C LYS A 74 -10.77 17.15 3.42
N GLY A 75 -10.17 16.32 2.57
CA GLY A 75 -9.95 16.66 1.16
C GLY A 75 -8.91 17.75 0.89
N ASN A 76 -8.25 18.29 1.92
CA ASN A 76 -7.33 19.40 1.75
C ASN A 76 -6.02 18.96 1.08
N LYS A 77 -5.91 19.16 -0.23
CA LYS A 77 -4.72 18.82 -1.03
C LYS A 77 -3.46 19.63 -0.68
N GLN A 78 -3.59 20.72 0.07
CA GLN A 78 -2.45 21.48 0.58
C GLN A 78 -1.87 20.85 1.87
N SER A 79 -2.64 19.97 2.53
CA SER A 79 -2.15 19.22 3.67
C SER A 79 -1.16 18.13 3.26
N SER A 80 -0.39 17.64 4.22
CA SER A 80 0.52 16.52 3.96
C SER A 80 -0.27 15.26 3.62
N PRO A 81 0.02 14.57 2.49
CA PRO A 81 -0.78 13.46 2.04
C PRO A 81 -0.58 12.23 2.92
N PHE A 82 -1.68 11.54 3.18
CA PHE A 82 -1.68 10.13 3.50
C PHE A 82 -1.37 9.32 2.25
N TYR A 83 -0.74 8.16 2.39
CA TYR A 83 -0.52 7.29 1.25
C TYR A 83 -0.45 5.81 1.63
N LEU A 84 -0.80 4.96 0.67
CA LEU A 84 -0.50 3.55 0.67
C LEU A 84 0.64 3.29 -0.31
N GLU A 85 1.59 2.47 0.09
CA GLU A 85 2.79 2.15 -0.67
C GLU A 85 3.05 0.64 -0.65
N ILE A 86 3.43 0.10 -1.80
CA ILE A 86 3.92 -1.26 -1.96
C ILE A 86 5.40 -1.19 -2.32
N LEU A 87 6.19 -1.98 -1.61
CA LEU A 87 7.60 -2.17 -1.87
C LEU A 87 7.82 -3.57 -2.42
N SER A 88 8.74 -3.69 -3.37
CA SER A 88 9.31 -4.97 -3.78
C SER A 88 10.77 -5.00 -3.38
N VAL A 89 11.21 -6.09 -2.75
CA VAL A 89 12.60 -6.30 -2.34
C VAL A 89 13.06 -7.67 -2.83
N GLU A 90 14.33 -7.77 -3.23
CA GLU A 90 14.94 -9.07 -3.49
C GLU A 90 15.27 -9.76 -2.16
N ASN A 91 14.88 -11.03 -2.02
CA ASN A 91 15.14 -11.80 -0.81
C ASN A 91 16.57 -12.32 -0.77
N VAL A 92 17.50 -11.44 -0.39
CA VAL A 92 18.91 -11.77 -0.20
C VAL A 92 19.17 -12.39 1.18
N ASP A 93 18.32 -12.07 2.18
CA ASP A 93 18.60 -12.33 3.61
C ASP A 93 17.80 -13.48 4.24
N LYS A 94 17.27 -14.43 3.46
CA LYS A 94 16.39 -15.53 3.95
C LYS A 94 15.20 -15.01 4.77
N ILE A 95 14.63 -13.87 4.36
CA ILE A 95 13.43 -13.31 4.98
C ILE A 95 12.28 -14.32 4.85
N LYS A 96 11.63 -14.65 5.97
CA LYS A 96 10.46 -15.52 6.01
C LYS A 96 9.19 -14.69 5.72
N PRO A 97 8.45 -14.99 4.64
CA PRO A 97 7.18 -14.32 4.37
C PRO A 97 6.15 -14.64 5.45
N VAL A 98 5.24 -13.70 5.69
CA VAL A 98 4.14 -13.83 6.65
C VAL A 98 2.81 -13.71 5.92
N SER A 99 1.72 -14.17 6.54
CA SER A 99 0.38 -13.93 6.01
C SER A 99 -0.04 -12.46 6.18
N PRO A 100 -0.77 -11.88 5.22
CA PRO A 100 -1.27 -10.52 5.32
C PRO A 100 -2.43 -10.43 6.32
N ILE A 101 -2.55 -9.26 6.93
CA ILE A 101 -3.77 -8.83 7.59
C ILE A 101 -4.76 -8.44 6.50
N LYS A 102 -5.93 -9.08 6.49
CA LYS A 102 -7.00 -8.75 5.55
C LYS A 102 -7.79 -7.54 6.08
N PRO A 103 -8.18 -6.60 5.20
CA PRO A 103 -9.09 -5.52 5.59
C PRO A 103 -10.47 -6.10 5.93
N LYS A 104 -11.19 -5.46 6.84
CA LYS A 104 -12.57 -5.84 7.20
C LYS A 104 -13.54 -5.52 6.08
N ARG A 105 -13.31 -4.42 5.36
CA ARG A 105 -14.08 -3.92 4.23
C ARG A 105 -13.15 -3.78 3.03
N PHE A 106 -13.57 -4.37 1.92
CA PHE A 106 -12.87 -4.27 0.66
C PHE A 106 -13.83 -3.67 -0.38
N THR A 107 -13.59 -2.42 -0.76
CA THR A 107 -14.53 -1.68 -1.61
C THR A 107 -14.29 -1.94 -3.09
N LYS A 108 -15.26 -1.56 -3.94
CA LYS A 108 -15.10 -1.62 -5.39
C LYS A 108 -13.93 -0.75 -5.89
N ASP A 109 -13.64 0.36 -5.21
CA ASP A 109 -12.53 1.23 -5.59
C ASP A 109 -11.19 0.65 -5.14
N ASP A 110 -11.12 -0.02 -3.99
CA ASP A 110 -9.95 -0.81 -3.59
C ASP A 110 -9.65 -1.92 -4.62
N GLN A 111 -10.68 -2.60 -5.12
CA GLN A 111 -10.53 -3.61 -6.17
C GLN A 111 -10.01 -3.03 -7.50
N LYS A 112 -10.45 -1.83 -7.88
CA LYS A 112 -9.91 -1.12 -9.06
C LYS A 112 -8.44 -0.78 -8.88
N VAL A 113 -8.04 -0.30 -7.70
CA VAL A 113 -6.64 -0.02 -7.38
C VAL A 113 -5.81 -1.30 -7.45
N GLN A 114 -6.27 -2.39 -6.84
CA GLN A 114 -5.60 -3.69 -6.90
C GLN A 114 -5.39 -4.14 -8.36
N THR A 115 -6.43 -4.13 -9.18
CA THR A 115 -6.35 -4.53 -10.59
C THR A 115 -5.32 -3.70 -11.36
N LYS A 116 -5.34 -2.37 -11.19
CA LYS A 116 -4.37 -1.47 -11.84
C LYS A 116 -2.94 -1.74 -11.38
N VAL A 117 -2.71 -2.01 -10.10
CA VAL A 117 -1.37 -2.33 -9.57
C VAL A 117 -0.87 -3.62 -10.19
N MET A 118 -1.71 -4.65 -10.24
CA MET A 118 -1.34 -5.94 -10.83
C MET A 118 -1.00 -5.82 -12.31
N GLN A 119 -1.76 -5.04 -13.08
CA GLN A 119 -1.44 -4.75 -14.48
C GLN A 119 -0.06 -4.08 -14.60
N LYS A 120 0.21 -3.05 -13.80
CA LYS A 120 1.47 -2.30 -13.85
C LYS A 120 2.68 -3.14 -13.43
N LEU A 121 2.51 -4.10 -12.53
CA LEU A 121 3.55 -5.05 -12.14
C LEU A 121 3.77 -6.17 -13.17
N LYS A 122 2.71 -6.65 -13.84
CA LYS A 122 2.79 -7.68 -14.88
C LYS A 122 3.44 -7.19 -16.17
N VAL A 123 3.15 -5.96 -16.60
CA VAL A 123 3.70 -5.35 -17.84
C VAL A 123 5.23 -5.23 -17.83
N LYS A 124 5.89 -5.31 -16.66
CA LYS A 124 7.35 -5.29 -16.55
C LYS A 124 8.02 -6.67 -16.58
N ASN A 125 7.25 -7.75 -16.50
CA ASN A 125 7.76 -9.13 -16.56
C ASN A 125 7.55 -9.77 -17.95
N ALA A 126 7.13 -8.99 -18.95
CA ALA A 126 6.92 -9.41 -20.33
C ALA A 126 8.02 -8.83 -21.24
#